data_AF-A0A1W9UBN4-F1
#
_entry.id   AF-A0A1W9UBN4-F1
#
_cell.length_a   1.000
_cell.length_b   1.000
_cell.length_c   1.000
_cell.angle_alpha   90.00
_cell.angle_beta   90.00
_cell.angle_gamma   90.00
#
_symmetry.space_group_name_H-M   'P 1'
#
loop_
_entity.id
_entity.type
_entity.pdbx_description
1 polymer ?
#
loop_
_entity_poly.entity_id
_entity_poly.type
_entity_poly.pdbx_seq_one_letter_code
_entity_poly.pdbx_strand_id
1 'polypeptide(L)'
;MDLEDTGSQSHVLTLYRAGMIDELIIGDEHAYLASFQKKFKRPPASFDILDTYKSLHRQAAQEAKRKARAARRAAEEKKSSRRQAKQTGRQTGQTVTRQKPQVGRNDPCPCGSGRKYKHCCGKRH
;
A
#
# COMPACT_ATOMS: atom_id res chain seq x y z
N MET A 1 25.11 11.15 -36.54
CA MET A 1 24.73 9.74 -36.35
C MET A 1 23.57 9.49 -37.27
N ASP A 2 23.89 9.32 -38.54
CA ASP A 2 22.93 9.16 -39.62
C ASP A 2 22.10 7.91 -39.38
N LEU A 3 20.78 8.08 -39.38
CA LEU A 3 19.81 7.04 -39.06
C LEU A 3 19.63 6.01 -40.20
N GLU A 4 20.51 6.06 -41.19
CA GLU A 4 20.52 5.25 -42.40
C GLU A 4 21.93 4.67 -42.63
N ASP A 5 22.52 4.10 -41.57
CA ASP A 5 23.77 3.35 -41.68
C ASP A 5 23.55 2.04 -42.43
N THR A 6 23.47 2.17 -43.75
CA THR A 6 23.35 1.08 -44.74
C THR A 6 24.53 0.11 -44.68
N GLY A 7 25.69 0.58 -44.20
CA GLY A 7 26.89 -0.24 -43.99
C GLY A 7 26.64 -1.29 -42.92
N SER A 8 26.16 -0.89 -41.75
CA SER A 8 25.83 -1.83 -40.66
C SER A 8 24.71 -2.80 -41.03
N GLN A 9 23.70 -2.35 -41.80
CA GLN A 9 22.61 -3.22 -42.28
C GLN A 9 23.13 -4.34 -43.20
N SER A 10 24.00 -3.98 -44.15
CA SER A 10 24.61 -4.95 -45.07
C SER A 10 25.45 -6.01 -44.34
N HIS A 11 26.14 -5.59 -43.26
CA HIS A 11 26.97 -6.48 -42.46
C HIS A 11 26.12 -7.49 -41.67
N VAL A 12 25.06 -7.03 -41.01
CA VAL A 12 24.15 -7.91 -40.26
C VAL A 12 23.47 -8.94 -41.16
N LEU A 13 23.01 -8.53 -42.36
CA LEU A 13 22.44 -9.47 -43.33
C LEU A 13 23.46 -10.47 -43.86
N THR A 14 24.72 -10.05 -44.02
CA THR A 14 25.80 -10.96 -44.41
C THR A 14 26.02 -12.02 -43.33
N LEU A 15 26.03 -11.62 -42.05
CA LEU A 15 26.17 -12.56 -40.93
C LEU A 15 24.96 -13.50 -40.81
N TYR A 16 23.75 -13.01 -41.03
CA TYR A 16 22.53 -13.82 -41.06
C TYR A 16 22.56 -14.86 -42.18
N ARG A 17 22.86 -14.44 -43.42
CA ARG A 17 22.97 -15.35 -44.57
C ARG A 17 24.09 -16.37 -44.41
N ALA A 18 25.14 -16.03 -43.66
CA ALA A 18 26.21 -16.94 -43.29
C ALA A 18 25.84 -17.89 -42.13
N GLY A 19 24.62 -17.81 -41.59
CA GLY A 19 24.14 -18.65 -40.49
C GLY A 19 24.75 -18.32 -39.12
N MET A 20 25.43 -17.18 -38.99
CA MET A 20 26.06 -16.74 -37.73
C MET A 20 25.08 -16.02 -36.79
N ILE A 21 23.96 -15.54 -37.33
CA ILE A 21 22.86 -14.91 -36.59
C ILE A 21 21.60 -15.71 -36.90
N ASP A 22 20.92 -16.16 -35.86
CA ASP A 22 19.68 -16.93 -35.98
C ASP A 22 18.49 -16.00 -36.30
N GLU A 23 17.50 -16.53 -37.03
CA GLU A 23 16.24 -15.85 -37.36
C GLU A 23 15.49 -15.41 -36.10
N LEU A 24 15.69 -16.08 -34.96
CA LEU A 24 15.11 -15.65 -33.68
C LEU A 24 15.64 -14.28 -33.19
N ILE A 25 16.82 -13.85 -33.65
CA ILE A 25 17.46 -12.60 -33.21
C ILE A 25 17.00 -11.41 -34.04
N ILE A 26 16.88 -11.57 -35.36
CA ILE A 26 16.58 -10.45 -36.28
C ILE A 26 15.24 -10.58 -37.01
N GLY A 27 14.56 -11.73 -36.91
CA GLY A 27 13.41 -12.10 -37.74
C GLY A 27 13.83 -12.51 -39.14
N ASP A 28 12.88 -12.49 -40.07
CA ASP A 28 13.18 -12.70 -41.48
C ASP A 28 13.88 -11.47 -42.11
N GLU A 29 14.62 -11.69 -43.20
CA GLU A 29 15.39 -10.65 -43.88
C GLU A 29 14.51 -9.46 -44.32
N HIS A 30 13.27 -9.72 -44.73
CA HIS A 30 12.35 -8.69 -45.20
C HIS A 30 11.79 -7.87 -44.03
N ALA A 31 11.46 -8.50 -42.90
CA ALA A 31 11.08 -7.85 -41.66
C ALA A 31 12.22 -6.99 -41.08
N TYR A 32 13.46 -7.50 -41.13
CA TYR A 32 14.65 -6.78 -40.72
C TYR A 32 14.82 -5.49 -41.53
N LEU A 33 14.83 -5.57 -42.87
CA LEU A 33 14.93 -4.40 -43.74
C LEU A 33 13.76 -3.42 -43.60
N ALA A 34 12.53 -3.94 -43.45
CA ALA A 34 11.34 -3.10 -43.26
C ALA A 34 11.35 -2.35 -41.92
N SER A 35 12.06 -2.86 -40.91
CA SER A 35 12.19 -2.18 -39.61
C SER A 35 12.93 -0.83 -39.72
N PHE A 36 13.83 -0.68 -40.70
CA PHE A 36 14.59 0.55 -40.94
C PHE A 36 13.86 1.54 -41.84
N GLN A 37 12.92 1.08 -42.68
CA GLN A 37 12.06 1.97 -43.48
C GLN A 37 10.98 2.67 -42.63
N LYS A 38 10.73 2.18 -41.41
CA LYS A 38 9.87 2.86 -40.45
C LYS A 38 10.57 4.13 -40.01
N LYS A 39 10.14 5.28 -40.57
CA LYS A 39 10.44 6.60 -40.00
C LYS A 39 9.96 6.62 -38.57
N PHE A 40 10.83 6.30 -37.61
CA PHE A 40 10.60 6.61 -36.21
C PHE A 40 10.38 8.11 -36.17
N LYS A 41 9.13 8.53 -35.95
CA LYS A 41 8.81 9.94 -35.78
C LYS A 41 9.69 10.38 -34.62
N ARG A 42 10.70 11.22 -34.93
CA ARG A 42 11.51 11.83 -33.88
C ARG A 42 10.52 12.38 -32.86
N PRO A 43 10.67 12.04 -31.57
CA PRO A 43 9.86 12.70 -30.58
C PRO A 43 10.01 14.22 -30.81
N PRO A 44 8.92 14.99 -30.68
CA PRO A 44 8.98 16.43 -30.90
C PRO A 44 10.15 17.00 -30.10
N ALA A 45 10.78 18.07 -30.61
CA ALA A 45 12.04 18.61 -30.11
C ALA A 45 12.08 18.94 -28.60
N SER A 46 10.94 18.87 -27.91
CA SER A 46 10.76 19.12 -26.48
C SER A 46 10.30 17.91 -25.65
N PHE A 47 10.48 16.66 -26.12
CA PHE A 47 10.38 15.51 -25.20
C PHE A 47 11.63 15.44 -24.32
N ASP A 48 11.73 16.38 -23.39
CA ASP A 48 12.78 16.39 -22.37
C ASP A 48 12.45 15.32 -21.33
N ILE A 49 13.22 14.23 -21.36
CA ILE A 49 13.10 13.10 -20.45
C ILE A 49 13.31 13.57 -18.99
N LEU A 50 14.18 14.56 -18.75
CA LEU A 50 14.41 15.07 -17.40
C LEU A 50 13.23 15.90 -16.91
N ASP A 51 12.60 16.71 -17.76
CA ASP A 51 11.44 17.52 -17.36
C ASP A 51 10.19 16.65 -17.12
N THR A 52 9.95 15.66 -17.98
CA THR A 52 8.89 14.66 -17.79
C THR A 52 9.10 13.86 -16.50
N TYR A 53 10.31 13.41 -16.23
CA TYR A 53 10.65 12.73 -14.98
C TYR A 53 10.44 13.64 -13.75
N LYS A 54 10.97 14.87 -13.78
CA LYS A 54 10.84 15.83 -12.67
C LYS A 54 9.38 16.21 -12.42
N SER A 55 8.57 16.39 -13.46
CA SER A 55 7.15 16.71 -13.32
C SER A 55 6.37 15.54 -12.70
N LEU A 56 6.62 14.30 -13.13
CA LEU A 56 6.02 13.10 -12.54
C LEU A 56 6.38 12.95 -11.06
N HIS A 57 7.65 13.18 -10.68
CA HIS A 57 8.07 13.16 -9.28
C HIS A 57 7.38 14.24 -8.43
N ARG A 58 7.23 15.46 -8.96
CA ARG A 58 6.49 16.53 -8.28
C ARG A 58 5.02 16.16 -8.09
N GLN A 59 4.38 15.58 -9.10
CA GLN A 59 2.99 15.12 -9.02
C GLN A 59 2.82 14.02 -7.98
N ALA A 60 3.67 12.98 -8.01
CA ALA A 60 3.65 11.90 -7.03
C ALA A 60 3.80 12.42 -5.59
N ALA A 61 4.71 13.39 -5.37
CA ALA A 61 4.88 14.02 -4.06
C ALA A 61 3.65 14.84 -3.62
N GLN A 62 3.00 15.56 -4.55
CA GLN A 62 1.77 16.30 -4.28
C GLN A 62 0.60 15.35 -3.97
N GLU A 63 0.45 14.27 -4.73
CA GLU A 63 -0.56 13.25 -4.51
C GLU A 63 -0.37 12.53 -3.18
N ALA A 64 0.85 12.15 -2.83
CA ALA A 64 1.15 11.56 -1.52
C ALA A 64 0.75 12.51 -0.38
N LYS A 65 1.05 13.80 -0.49
CA LYS A 65 0.61 14.83 0.47
C LYS A 65 -0.92 14.94 0.52
N ARG A 66 -1.61 14.92 -0.63
CA ARG A 66 -3.09 14.95 -0.70
C ARG A 66 -3.71 13.72 -0.04
N LYS A 67 -3.23 12.52 -0.37
CA LYS A 67 -3.67 11.24 0.22
C LYS A 67 -3.44 11.22 1.73
N ALA A 68 -2.27 11.68 2.19
CA ALA A 68 -1.99 11.78 3.63
C ALA A 68 -2.92 12.77 4.35
N ARG A 69 -3.22 13.93 3.75
CA ARG A 69 -4.19 14.89 4.29
C ARG A 69 -5.61 14.32 4.32
N ALA A 70 -6.04 13.64 3.26
CA ALA A 70 -7.34 12.98 3.20
C ALA A 70 -7.47 11.87 4.26
N ALA A 71 -6.44 11.03 4.41
CA ALA A 71 -6.38 9.99 5.43
C ALA A 71 -6.46 10.57 6.85
N ARG A 72 -5.75 11.68 7.12
CA ARG A 72 -5.84 12.39 8.42
C ARG A 72 -7.25 12.93 8.69
N ARG A 73 -7.90 13.55 7.69
CA ARG A 73 -9.29 14.04 7.82
C ARG A 73 -10.26 12.90 8.09
N ALA A 74 -10.17 11.81 7.32
CA ALA A 74 -11.01 10.63 7.51
C ALA A 74 -10.78 9.96 8.89
N ALA A 75 -9.53 9.94 9.38
CA ALA A 75 -9.22 9.42 10.71
C ALA A 75 -9.83 10.31 11.81
N GLU A 76 -9.82 11.64 11.65
CA GLU A 76 -10.41 12.56 12.61
C GLU A 76 -11.94 12.46 12.65
N GLU A 77 -12.59 12.31 11.50
CA GLU A 77 -14.03 12.09 11.39
C GLU A 77 -14.48 10.75 12.03
N LYS A 78 -13.70 9.69 11.85
CA LYS A 78 -13.92 8.41 12.54
C LYS A 78 -13.74 8.55 14.07
N LYS A 79 -12.80 9.38 14.52
CA LYS A 79 -12.61 9.65 15.96
C LYS A 79 -13.76 10.49 16.52
N SER A 80 -14.23 11.51 15.80
CA SER A 80 -15.33 12.37 16.25
C SER A 80 -16.65 11.59 16.34
N SER A 81 -16.99 10.79 15.33
CA SER A 81 -18.17 9.91 15.35
C SER A 81 -18.10 8.87 16.49
N ARG A 82 -16.94 8.25 16.74
CA ARG A 82 -16.75 7.35 17.89
C ARG A 82 -16.89 8.07 19.24
N ARG A 83 -16.41 9.32 19.36
CA ARG A 83 -16.60 10.15 20.56
C ARG A 83 -18.06 10.48 20.80
N GLN A 84 -18.81 10.86 19.76
CA GLN A 84 -20.26 11.11 19.84
C GLN A 84 -21.03 9.85 20.26
N ALA A 85 -20.77 8.69 19.63
CA ALA A 85 -21.41 7.42 20.00
C ALA A 85 -21.12 7.01 21.47
N LYS A 86 -19.90 7.31 21.98
CA LYS A 86 -19.57 7.05 23.39
C LYS A 86 -20.27 8.03 24.34
N GLN A 87 -20.50 9.27 23.93
CA GLN A 87 -21.26 10.25 24.72
C GLN A 87 -22.74 9.88 24.82
N THR A 88 -23.37 9.46 23.71
CA THR A 88 -24.78 9.03 23.73
C THR A 88 -24.99 7.73 24.53
N GLY A 89 -24.09 6.76 24.42
CA GLY A 89 -24.13 5.53 25.22
C GLY A 89 -23.88 5.74 26.72
N ARG A 90 -23.17 6.81 27.12
CA ARG A 90 -22.97 7.16 28.54
C ARG A 90 -24.22 7.78 29.17
N GLN A 91 -25.09 8.41 28.38
CA GLN A 91 -26.32 9.03 28.88
C GLN A 91 -27.43 7.99 29.16
N THR A 92 -27.39 6.82 28.53
CA THR A 92 -28.35 5.72 28.76
C THR A 92 -27.84 4.63 29.71
N GLY A 93 -26.54 4.61 30.01
CA GLY A 93 -25.92 3.63 30.91
C GLY A 93 -25.96 4.05 32.38
N GLN A 94 -27.11 3.93 33.05
CA GLN A 94 -27.12 3.89 34.52
C GLN A 94 -26.41 2.60 34.99
N THR A 95 -25.25 2.74 35.61
CA THR A 95 -24.58 1.63 36.30
C THR A 95 -25.43 1.18 37.48
N VAL A 96 -26.11 0.02 37.34
CA VAL A 96 -26.83 -0.62 38.45
C VAL A 96 -25.82 -1.01 39.51
N THR A 97 -25.76 -0.24 40.60
CA THR A 97 -24.93 -0.54 41.77
C THR A 97 -25.64 -1.62 42.58
N ARG A 98 -24.99 -2.77 42.77
CA ARG A 98 -25.49 -3.82 43.67
C ARG A 98 -25.53 -3.25 45.09
N GLN A 99 -26.72 -3.18 45.69
CA GLN A 99 -26.88 -2.65 47.05
C GLN A 99 -26.26 -3.53 48.14
N LYS A 100 -25.91 -4.79 47.84
CA LYS A 100 -25.25 -5.68 48.80
C LYS A 100 -23.73 -5.65 48.61
N PRO A 101 -22.94 -5.44 49.69
CA PRO A 101 -21.49 -5.54 49.61
C PRO A 101 -21.09 -6.95 49.20
N GLN A 102 -20.33 -7.08 48.13
CA GLN A 102 -19.70 -8.36 47.79
C GLN A 102 -18.53 -8.58 48.76
N VAL A 103 -18.56 -9.69 49.48
CA VAL A 103 -17.42 -10.13 50.30
C VAL A 103 -16.22 -10.34 49.37
N GLY A 104 -15.16 -9.58 49.60
CA GLY A 104 -13.93 -9.69 48.82
C GLY A 104 -13.28 -11.05 49.05
N ARG A 105 -12.63 -11.57 48.01
CA ARG A 105 -12.00 -12.90 48.04
C ARG A 105 -11.00 -13.07 49.20
N ASN A 106 -10.40 -11.98 49.69
CA ASN A 106 -9.45 -11.98 50.81
C ASN A 106 -10.06 -11.56 52.17
N ASP A 107 -11.31 -11.12 52.22
CA ASP A 107 -11.97 -10.67 53.44
C ASP A 107 -12.27 -11.83 54.40
N PRO A 108 -12.44 -11.56 55.71
CA PRO A 108 -12.88 -12.58 56.65
C PRO A 108 -14.21 -13.19 56.22
N CYS A 109 -14.30 -14.52 56.29
CA CYS A 109 -15.46 -15.25 55.79
C CYS A 109 -16.68 -15.04 56.70
N PRO A 110 -17.86 -14.66 56.16
CA PRO A 110 -19.04 -14.32 56.96
C PRO A 110 -19.65 -15.51 57.73
N CYS A 111 -19.19 -16.74 57.48
CA CYS A 111 -19.58 -17.94 58.22
C CYS A 111 -18.98 -18.05 59.65
N GLY A 112 -18.19 -17.05 60.09
CA GLY A 112 -17.61 -17.03 61.43
C GLY A 112 -16.35 -17.89 61.62
N SER A 113 -15.82 -18.51 60.56
CA SER A 113 -14.64 -19.39 60.65
C SER A 113 -13.30 -18.69 60.88
N GLY A 114 -13.26 -17.35 60.84
CA GLY A 114 -12.03 -16.55 60.95
C GLY A 114 -11.06 -16.65 59.76
N ARG A 115 -11.36 -17.47 58.75
CA ARG A 115 -10.52 -17.66 57.56
C ARG A 115 -10.89 -16.68 56.44
N LYS A 116 -9.95 -16.39 55.53
CA LYS A 116 -10.23 -15.58 54.31
C LYS A 116 -11.27 -16.28 53.44
N TYR A 117 -12.20 -15.53 52.83
CA TYR A 117 -13.32 -16.05 52.03
C TYR A 117 -12.87 -17.08 50.98
N LYS A 118 -11.78 -16.82 50.24
CA LYS A 118 -11.21 -17.74 49.24
C LYS A 118 -10.77 -19.11 49.75
N HIS A 119 -10.47 -19.21 51.04
CA HIS A 119 -10.00 -20.43 51.70
C HIS A 119 -11.10 -21.11 52.52
N CYS A 120 -12.32 -20.56 52.49
CA CYS A 120 -13.48 -21.08 53.21
C CYS A 120 -14.66 -21.25 52.24
N CYS A 121 -15.73 -20.47 52.39
CA CYS A 121 -16.93 -20.56 51.54
C CYS A 121 -16.64 -20.31 50.05
N GLY A 122 -15.70 -19.42 49.72
CA GLY A 122 -15.28 -19.13 48.34
C GLY A 122 -14.41 -20.21 47.69
N LYS A 123 -14.17 -21.35 48.36
CA LYS A 123 -13.56 -22.56 47.77
C LYS A 123 -14.60 -23.57 47.30
N ARG A 124 -15.87 -23.41 47.71
CA ARG A 124 -17.00 -24.30 47.42
C ARG A 124 -18.02 -23.67 46.43
N HIS A 125 -17.71 -22.50 45.87
CA HIS A 125 -18.52 -21.74 44.93
C HIS A 125 -17.71 -21.37 43.69
#